data_AF-A0A0C4EZE0-F1
#
_entry.id   AF-A0A0C4EZE0-F1
#
_cell.length_a   1.000
_cell.length_b   1.000
_cell.length_c   1.000
_cell.angle_alpha   90.00
_cell.angle_beta   90.00
_cell.angle_gamma   90.00
#
_symmetry.space_group_name_H-M   'P 1'
#
loop_
_entity.id
_entity.type
_entity.pdbx_description
1 polymer ?
#
loop_
_entity_poly.entity_id
_entity_poly.type
_entity_poly.pdbx_seq_one_letter_code
_entity_poly.pdbx_strand_id
1 'polypeptide(L)'
;MEISNFIKRLENATQPDGALGCDIAIQITVFLEGEALINEVQEMTEQVGHDWEKLKLKLVQRWGKMLPLLKYTRNDLDKLLFTTQAKGIKTQKEFQDFSIKLDNLVAYLVRCQHMASAEEIRHAVLNCVSTPIKVSVCRELLRDRQMQSSVDSSHILPPYLVIMHYISKEFKTLSILEEETTQHSFIGIFLLLTFHLHYIFQSSSP
;
A
#
# COMPACT_ATOMS: atom_id res chain seq x y z
N MET A 1 -4.02 -13.04 -23.91
CA MET A 1 -3.46 -11.68 -23.70
C MET A 1 -4.00 -11.16 -22.37
N GLU A 2 -3.21 -10.47 -21.55
CA GLU A 2 -3.76 -9.79 -20.36
C GLU A 2 -4.76 -8.71 -20.77
N ILE A 3 -5.89 -8.59 -20.07
CA ILE A 3 -6.91 -7.58 -20.42
C ILE A 3 -6.34 -6.16 -20.37
N SER A 4 -5.42 -5.88 -19.44
CA SER A 4 -4.76 -4.58 -19.32
C SER A 4 -3.83 -4.27 -20.49
N ASN A 5 -3.27 -5.30 -21.11
CA ASN A 5 -2.45 -5.15 -22.32
C ASN A 5 -3.34 -4.98 -23.57
N PHE A 6 -4.52 -5.62 -23.60
CA PHE A 6 -5.52 -5.44 -24.65
C PHE A 6 -6.07 -4.01 -24.66
N ILE A 7 -6.76 -3.61 -23.58
CA ILE A 7 -6.45 -2.38 -22.84
C ILE A 7 -5.77 -1.24 -23.60
N LYS A 8 -4.50 -1.11 -23.22
CA LYS A 8 -3.54 -0.14 -23.72
C LYS A 8 -3.30 -0.22 -25.23
N ARG A 9 -3.38 -1.41 -25.84
CA ARG A 9 -3.20 -1.54 -27.30
C ARG A 9 -4.35 -0.88 -28.05
N LEU A 10 -5.57 -0.99 -27.55
CA LEU A 10 -6.74 -0.35 -28.13
C LEU A 10 -6.63 1.19 -28.05
N GLU A 11 -6.26 1.71 -26.89
CA GLU A 11 -6.05 3.15 -26.67
C GLU A 11 -4.91 3.70 -27.52
N ASN A 12 -3.79 2.96 -27.64
CA ASN A 12 -2.67 3.37 -28.47
C ASN A 12 -2.98 3.30 -29.98
N ALA A 13 -3.84 2.37 -30.41
CA ALA A 13 -4.23 2.24 -31.81
C ALA A 13 -5.18 3.36 -32.26
N THR A 14 -5.91 3.96 -31.32
CA THR A 14 -6.93 4.99 -31.56
C THR A 14 -6.43 6.40 -31.29
N GLN A 15 -5.30 6.54 -30.58
CA GLN A 15 -4.61 7.80 -30.35
C GLN A 15 -4.19 8.56 -31.63
N PRO A 16 -3.69 7.92 -32.71
CA PRO A 16 -3.34 8.61 -33.95
C PRO A 16 -4.55 9.22 -34.68
N ASP A 17 -5.73 8.60 -34.51
CA ASP A 17 -6.97 9.00 -35.17
C ASP A 17 -7.78 10.04 -34.36
N GLY A 18 -7.30 10.40 -33.16
CA GLY A 18 -7.97 11.36 -32.27
C GLY A 18 -9.33 10.88 -31.76
N ALA A 19 -9.57 9.57 -31.76
CA ALA A 19 -10.86 8.99 -31.38
C ALA A 19 -11.20 9.30 -29.91
N LEU A 20 -12.47 9.62 -29.65
CA LEU A 20 -12.97 9.83 -28.29
C LEU A 20 -13.25 8.47 -27.63
N GLY A 21 -13.30 8.43 -26.29
CA GLY A 21 -13.61 7.20 -25.57
C GLY A 21 -14.91 6.52 -26.03
N CYS A 22 -15.94 7.29 -26.37
CA CYS A 22 -17.19 6.75 -26.91
C CYS A 22 -16.99 5.97 -28.23
N ASP A 23 -16.10 6.45 -29.10
CA ASP A 23 -15.81 5.82 -30.39
C ASP A 23 -15.09 4.48 -30.17
N ILE A 24 -14.16 4.46 -29.21
CA ILE A 24 -13.45 3.24 -28.78
C ILE A 24 -14.45 2.21 -28.24
N ALA A 25 -15.40 2.64 -27.40
CA ALA A 25 -16.41 1.77 -26.81
C ALA A 25 -17.34 1.17 -27.89
N ILE A 26 -17.71 1.95 -28.91
CA ILE A 26 -18.54 1.47 -30.02
C ILE A 26 -17.77 0.45 -30.88
N GLN A 27 -16.48 0.66 -31.12
CA GLN A 27 -15.70 -0.15 -32.05
C GLN A 27 -15.03 -1.36 -31.41
N ILE A 28 -15.12 -1.54 -30.09
CA ILE A 28 -14.38 -2.59 -29.38
C ILE A 28 -14.64 -4.00 -29.93
N THR A 29 -15.85 -4.28 -30.40
CA THR A 29 -16.25 -5.60 -30.93
C THR A 29 -15.52 -5.96 -32.20
N VAL A 30 -15.04 -4.98 -32.97
CA VAL A 30 -14.27 -5.18 -34.22
C VAL A 30 -12.91 -5.83 -33.93
N PHE A 31 -12.37 -5.64 -32.72
CA PHE A 31 -11.07 -6.17 -32.30
C PHE A 31 -11.18 -7.52 -31.59
N LEU A 32 -12.38 -8.10 -31.50
CA LEU A 32 -12.64 -9.36 -30.80
C LEU A 32 -12.93 -10.47 -31.79
N GLU A 33 -12.52 -11.68 -31.43
CA GLU A 33 -12.81 -12.89 -32.18
C GLU A 33 -13.70 -13.83 -31.36
N GLY A 34 -14.75 -14.35 -31.99
CA GLY A 34 -15.72 -15.26 -31.37
C GLY A 34 -17.05 -14.59 -31.04
N GLU A 35 -18.13 -15.13 -31.60
CA GLU A 35 -19.49 -14.58 -31.50
C GLU A 35 -19.98 -14.43 -30.05
N ALA A 36 -19.71 -15.43 -29.19
CA ALA A 36 -20.09 -15.38 -27.78
C ALA A 36 -19.41 -14.22 -27.03
N LEU A 37 -18.12 -13.98 -27.32
CA LEU A 37 -17.35 -12.90 -26.69
C LEU A 37 -17.81 -11.53 -27.20
N ILE A 38 -18.08 -11.42 -28.51
CA ILE A 38 -18.60 -10.20 -29.14
C ILE A 38 -19.93 -9.81 -28.51
N ASN A 39 -20.87 -10.75 -28.42
CA ASN A 39 -22.19 -10.50 -27.83
C ASN A 39 -22.09 -10.08 -26.36
N GLU A 40 -21.24 -10.75 -25.57
CA GLU A 40 -21.04 -10.44 -24.16
C GLU A 40 -20.44 -9.02 -23.97
N VAL A 41 -19.46 -8.64 -24.78
CA VAL A 41 -18.85 -7.30 -24.71
C VAL A 41 -19.79 -6.22 -25.23
N GLN A 42 -20.58 -6.51 -26.27
CA GLN A 42 -21.59 -5.59 -26.78
C GLN A 42 -22.63 -5.27 -25.72
N GLU A 43 -23.17 -6.30 -25.05
CA GLU A 43 -24.14 -6.11 -23.97
C GLU A 43 -23.56 -5.26 -22.84
N MET A 44 -22.29 -5.52 -22.46
CA MET A 44 -21.62 -4.70 -21.45
C MET A 44 -21.46 -3.24 -21.87
N THR A 45 -21.19 -2.98 -23.15
CA THR A 45 -21.05 -1.65 -23.73
C THR A 45 -22.37 -0.89 -23.70
N GLU A 46 -23.46 -1.54 -24.07
CA GLU A 46 -24.82 -0.99 -24.03
C GLU A 46 -25.22 -0.66 -22.57
N GLN A 47 -24.95 -1.56 -21.63
CA GLN A 47 -25.24 -1.35 -20.20
C GLN A 47 -24.52 -0.15 -19.58
N VAL A 48 -23.34 0.23 -20.09
CA VAL A 48 -22.58 1.39 -19.58
C VAL A 48 -22.78 2.65 -20.41
N GLY A 49 -23.66 2.62 -21.42
CA GLY A 49 -23.97 3.76 -22.28
C GLY A 49 -22.77 4.22 -23.12
N HIS A 50 -21.96 3.28 -23.62
CA HIS A 50 -20.74 3.55 -24.41
C HIS A 50 -19.68 4.40 -23.67
N ASP A 51 -19.73 4.45 -22.34
CA ASP A 51 -18.71 5.09 -21.52
C ASP A 51 -17.47 4.19 -21.41
N TRP A 52 -16.38 4.60 -22.06
CA TRP A 52 -15.14 3.83 -22.12
C TRP A 52 -14.53 3.55 -20.75
N GLU A 53 -14.57 4.50 -19.82
CA GLU A 53 -14.00 4.32 -18.49
C GLU A 53 -14.79 3.26 -17.71
N LYS A 54 -16.12 3.29 -17.81
CA LYS A 54 -16.98 2.26 -17.21
C LYS A 54 -16.82 0.90 -17.89
N LEU A 55 -16.64 0.88 -19.22
CA LEU A 55 -16.42 -0.35 -19.98
C LEU A 55 -15.09 -1.01 -19.60
N LYS A 56 -14.00 -0.24 -19.48
CA LYS A 56 -12.69 -0.73 -18.98
C LYS A 56 -12.83 -1.43 -17.63
N LEU A 57 -13.61 -0.86 -16.71
CA LEU A 57 -13.86 -1.48 -15.40
C LEU A 57 -14.55 -2.84 -15.54
N LYS A 58 -15.60 -2.96 -16.36
CA LYS A 58 -16.30 -4.23 -16.59
C LYS A 58 -15.41 -5.28 -17.27
N LEU A 59 -14.64 -4.89 -18.29
CA LEU A 59 -13.70 -5.75 -18.98
C LEU A 59 -12.65 -6.32 -18.00
N VAL A 60 -12.08 -5.45 -17.17
CA VAL A 60 -11.12 -5.85 -16.13
C VAL A 60 -11.76 -6.72 -15.05
N GLN A 61 -13.01 -6.44 -14.65
CA GLN A 61 -13.74 -7.27 -13.69
C GLN A 61 -14.01 -8.69 -14.23
N ARG A 62 -14.31 -8.81 -15.53
CA ARG A 62 -14.72 -10.06 -16.16
C ARG A 62 -13.55 -10.92 -16.65
N TRP A 63 -12.48 -10.30 -17.16
CA TRP A 63 -11.34 -10.98 -17.79
C TRP A 63 -9.96 -10.55 -17.28
N GLY A 64 -9.88 -9.66 -16.27
CA GLY A 64 -8.62 -9.35 -15.62
C GLY A 64 -8.07 -10.54 -14.86
N LYS A 65 -6.76 -10.77 -14.96
CA LYS A 65 -6.07 -11.61 -13.97
C LYS A 65 -6.38 -11.05 -12.59
N MET A 66 -6.81 -11.94 -11.70
CA MET A 66 -7.11 -11.64 -10.30
C MET A 66 -6.04 -10.74 -9.69
N LEU A 67 -6.36 -9.45 -9.53
CA LEU A 67 -6.16 -8.84 -8.22
C LEU A 67 -7.16 -9.57 -7.30
N PRO A 68 -6.73 -10.00 -6.11
CA PRO A 68 -7.36 -11.11 -5.38
C PRO A 68 -8.88 -10.96 -5.34
N LEU A 69 -9.59 -12.09 -5.57
CA LEU A 69 -11.04 -12.31 -5.51
C LEU A 69 -11.77 -11.72 -4.29
N LEU A 70 -11.07 -11.09 -3.35
CA LEU A 70 -11.69 -10.34 -2.28
C LEU A 70 -12.29 -9.06 -2.87
N LYS A 71 -13.62 -9.07 -3.03
CA LYS A 71 -14.42 -7.86 -3.01
C LYS A 71 -14.17 -7.18 -1.67
N TYR A 72 -13.24 -6.24 -1.64
CA TYR A 72 -13.02 -5.44 -0.45
C TYR A 72 -14.10 -4.37 -0.34
N THR A 73 -14.63 -4.22 0.86
CA THR A 73 -15.61 -3.19 1.22
C THR A 73 -14.95 -2.08 2.02
N ARG A 74 -15.63 -0.94 2.15
CA ARG A 74 -15.16 0.11 3.07
C ARG A 74 -15.05 -0.40 4.50
N ASN A 75 -15.94 -1.31 4.89
CA ASN A 75 -15.91 -1.97 6.19
C ASN A 75 -14.66 -2.84 6.39
N ASP A 76 -14.12 -3.47 5.34
CA ASP A 76 -12.86 -4.23 5.44
C ASP A 76 -11.67 -3.30 5.70
N LEU A 77 -11.64 -2.13 5.06
CA LEU A 77 -10.64 -1.09 5.32
C LEU A 77 -10.75 -0.56 6.75
N ASP A 78 -11.96 -0.19 7.19
CA ASP A 78 -12.19 0.35 8.53
C ASP A 78 -11.83 -0.68 9.61
N LYS A 79 -12.18 -1.96 9.39
CA LYS A 79 -11.81 -3.06 10.27
C LYS A 79 -10.30 -3.27 10.32
N LEU A 80 -9.60 -3.21 9.20
CA LEU A 80 -8.14 -3.30 9.17
C LEU A 80 -7.51 -2.16 9.99
N LEU A 81 -7.94 -0.92 9.76
CA LEU A 81 -7.41 0.26 10.44
C LEU A 81 -7.69 0.20 11.95
N PHE A 82 -8.91 -0.14 12.35
CA PHE A 82 -9.32 -0.23 13.76
C PHE A 82 -8.55 -1.33 14.50
N THR A 83 -8.48 -2.53 13.94
CA THR A 83 -7.77 -3.66 14.58
C THR A 83 -6.28 -3.40 14.67
N THR A 84 -5.69 -2.78 13.65
CA THR A 84 -4.27 -2.43 13.66
C THR A 84 -3.97 -1.30 14.64
N GLN A 85 -4.82 -0.27 14.72
CA GLN A 85 -4.72 0.81 15.70
C GLN A 85 -4.79 0.27 17.14
N ALA A 86 -5.70 -0.65 17.42
CA ALA A 86 -5.80 -1.27 18.75
C ALA A 86 -4.55 -2.08 19.12
N LYS A 87 -3.97 -2.79 18.16
CA LYS A 87 -2.73 -3.57 18.37
C LYS A 87 -1.49 -2.66 18.51
N GLY A 88 -1.40 -1.63 17.67
CA GLY A 88 -0.24 -0.77 17.50
C GLY A 88 0.93 -1.50 16.84
N ILE A 89 1.33 -1.08 15.63
CA ILE A 89 2.49 -1.64 14.92
C ILE A 89 3.78 -1.23 15.65
N LYS A 90 4.65 -2.21 15.92
CA LYS A 90 5.91 -2.01 16.66
C LYS A 90 7.16 -2.46 15.90
N THR A 91 7.02 -3.32 14.90
CA THR A 91 8.16 -3.86 14.15
C THR A 91 8.09 -3.51 12.66
N GLN A 92 9.25 -3.50 12.01
CA GLN A 92 9.35 -3.27 10.56
C GLN A 92 8.57 -4.32 9.76
N LYS A 93 8.63 -5.59 10.17
CA LYS A 93 7.91 -6.67 9.48
C LYS A 93 6.40 -6.49 9.56
N GLU A 94 5.86 -6.16 10.74
CA GLU A 94 4.43 -5.86 10.90
C GLU A 94 4.00 -4.69 10.02
N PHE A 95 4.83 -3.64 9.90
CA PHE A 95 4.54 -2.50 9.06
C PHE A 95 4.53 -2.86 7.56
N GLN A 96 5.46 -3.70 7.11
CA GLN A 96 5.50 -4.18 5.72
C GLN A 96 4.25 -5.00 5.37
N ASP A 97 3.89 -5.96 6.23
CA ASP A 97 2.71 -6.80 6.05
C ASP A 97 1.41 -5.97 6.04
N PHE A 98 1.33 -4.97 6.92
CA PHE A 98 0.23 -4.01 6.96
C PHE A 98 0.17 -3.17 5.67
N SER A 99 1.29 -2.61 5.24
CA SER A 99 1.35 -1.72 4.05
C SER A 99 0.88 -2.46 2.80
N ILE A 100 1.35 -3.70 2.58
CA ILE A 100 0.92 -4.52 1.44
C ILE A 100 -0.59 -4.76 1.45
N LYS A 101 -1.17 -5.08 2.61
CA LYS A 101 -2.62 -5.30 2.74
C LYS A 101 -3.40 -4.01 2.52
N LEU A 102 -2.95 -2.92 3.12
CA LEU A 102 -3.58 -1.61 3.02
C LEU A 102 -3.55 -1.08 1.58
N ASP A 103 -2.41 -1.15 0.90
CA ASP A 103 -2.25 -0.66 -0.47
C ASP A 103 -3.16 -1.42 -1.44
N ASN A 104 -3.28 -2.75 -1.28
CA ASN A 104 -4.22 -3.55 -2.07
C ASN A 104 -5.68 -3.15 -1.83
N LEU A 105 -6.05 -2.90 -0.57
CA LEU A 105 -7.39 -2.43 -0.17
C LEU A 105 -7.71 -1.06 -0.77
N VAL A 106 -6.82 -0.09 -0.59
CA VAL A 106 -7.00 1.29 -1.08
C VAL A 106 -7.03 1.32 -2.60
N ALA A 107 -6.11 0.63 -3.27
CA ALA A 107 -6.10 0.55 -4.73
C ALA A 107 -7.40 -0.03 -5.28
N TYR A 108 -7.96 -1.06 -4.62
CA TYR A 108 -9.27 -1.61 -5.00
C TYR A 108 -10.40 -0.60 -4.80
N LEU A 109 -10.50 0.03 -3.63
CA LEU A 109 -11.60 0.92 -3.29
C LEU A 109 -11.61 2.20 -4.12
N VAL A 110 -10.43 2.77 -4.42
CA VAL A 110 -10.29 3.94 -5.30
C VAL A 110 -10.72 3.59 -6.72
N ARG A 111 -10.27 2.45 -7.24
CA ARG A 111 -10.66 1.99 -8.60
C ARG A 111 -12.17 1.78 -8.72
N CYS A 112 -12.81 1.27 -7.68
CA CYS A 112 -14.26 1.06 -7.65
C CYS A 112 -15.06 2.31 -7.27
N GLN A 113 -14.42 3.48 -7.11
CA GLN A 113 -15.04 4.74 -6.68
C GLN A 113 -15.76 4.66 -5.31
N HIS A 114 -15.41 3.66 -4.49
CA HIS A 114 -15.87 3.55 -3.10
C HIS A 114 -15.02 4.39 -2.13
N MET A 115 -13.95 5.01 -2.64
CA MET A 115 -13.04 5.91 -1.95
C MET A 115 -12.55 6.92 -2.99
N ALA A 116 -12.54 8.22 -2.66
CA ALA A 116 -12.11 9.24 -3.59
C ALA A 116 -10.58 9.23 -3.77
N SER A 117 -9.85 9.06 -2.67
CA SER A 117 -8.39 8.94 -2.69
C SER A 117 -7.84 8.39 -1.37
N ALA A 118 -6.59 7.90 -1.41
CA ALA A 118 -5.84 7.47 -0.22
C ALA A 118 -5.70 8.57 0.86
N GLU A 119 -5.91 9.83 0.49
CA GLU A 119 -5.80 10.98 1.37
C GLU A 119 -6.83 10.97 2.52
N GLU A 120 -7.95 10.25 2.35
CA GLU A 120 -8.97 10.09 3.40
C GLU A 120 -8.46 9.35 4.65
N ILE A 121 -7.45 8.48 4.50
CA ILE A 121 -6.99 7.59 5.59
C ILE A 121 -5.70 8.05 6.26
N ARG A 122 -5.14 9.20 5.90
CA ARG A 122 -3.87 9.71 6.44
C ARG A 122 -3.79 9.66 7.96
N HIS A 123 -4.82 10.17 8.63
CA HIS A 123 -4.88 10.22 10.09
C HIS A 123 -5.00 8.82 10.69
N ALA A 124 -5.83 7.96 10.09
CA ALA A 124 -6.05 6.60 10.57
C ALA A 124 -4.77 5.76 10.48
N VAL A 125 -4.05 5.85 9.36
CA VAL A 125 -2.78 5.14 9.15
C VAL A 125 -1.71 5.59 10.15
N LEU A 126 -1.60 6.90 10.40
CA LEU A 126 -0.68 7.42 11.41
C LEU A 126 -1.05 6.95 12.84
N ASN A 127 -2.31 6.61 13.10
CA ASN A 127 -2.75 6.04 14.37
C ASN A 127 -2.54 4.52 14.45
N CYS A 128 -2.24 3.83 13.36
CA CYS A 128 -1.97 2.39 13.36
C CYS A 128 -0.62 2.01 13.95
N VAL A 129 0.34 2.94 13.97
CA VAL A 129 1.65 2.73 14.62
C VAL A 129 1.57 3.01 16.12
N SER A 130 2.45 2.37 16.89
CA SER A 130 2.53 2.62 18.33
C SER A 130 2.85 4.09 18.65
N THR A 131 2.36 4.56 19.80
CA THR A 131 2.57 5.95 20.27
C THR A 131 4.02 6.45 20.20
N PRO A 132 5.07 5.71 20.66
CA PRO A 132 6.44 6.19 20.57
C PRO A 132 6.89 6.45 19.12
N ILE A 133 6.52 5.55 18.20
CA ILE A 133 6.83 5.66 16.78
C ILE A 133 6.07 6.83 16.16
N LYS A 134 4.79 6.98 16.49
CA LYS A 134 3.98 8.11 16.05
C LYS A 134 4.61 9.45 16.43
N VAL A 135 5.05 9.59 17.69
CA VAL A 135 5.70 10.81 18.18
C VAL A 135 7.00 11.08 17.44
N SER A 136 7.82 10.05 17.21
CA SER A 136 9.07 10.17 16.47
C SER A 136 8.83 10.62 15.02
N VAL A 137 7.92 9.96 14.31
CA VAL A 137 7.51 10.29 12.94
C VAL A 137 6.97 11.72 12.86
N CYS A 138 6.07 12.13 13.77
CA CYS A 138 5.55 13.49 13.78
C CYS A 138 6.64 14.53 14.01
N ARG A 139 7.62 14.24 14.89
CA ARG A 139 8.75 15.12 15.15
C ARG A 139 9.63 15.27 13.91
N GLU A 140 9.91 14.18 13.21
CA GLU A 140 10.66 14.21 11.95
C GLU A 140 9.92 15.03 10.88
N LEU A 141 8.62 14.80 10.72
CA LEU A 141 7.79 15.53 9.75
C LEU A 141 7.75 17.05 10.02
N LEU A 142 7.69 17.46 11.29
CA LEU A 142 7.76 18.86 11.70
C LEU A 142 9.14 19.45 11.43
N ARG A 143 10.21 18.73 11.80
CA ARG A 143 11.60 19.13 11.55
C ARG A 143 11.86 19.37 10.06
N ASP A 144 11.34 18.47 9.22
CA ASP A 144 11.57 18.48 7.78
C ASP A 144 10.53 19.35 7.03
N ARG A 145 9.74 20.16 7.77
CA ARG A 145 8.71 21.11 7.29
C ARG A 145 7.68 20.50 6.34
N GLN A 146 7.38 19.22 6.52
CA GLN A 146 6.39 18.52 5.70
C GLN A 146 4.94 18.84 6.12
N MET A 147 4.73 19.28 7.36
CA MET A 147 3.41 19.69 7.85
C MET A 147 3.15 21.15 7.50
N GLN A 148 2.10 21.40 6.72
CA GLN A 148 1.66 22.77 6.43
C GLN A 148 0.93 23.34 7.64
N SER A 149 1.10 24.63 7.91
CA SER A 149 0.26 25.34 8.85
C SER A 149 -1.05 25.69 8.17
N SER A 150 -2.16 25.21 8.71
CA SER A 150 -3.49 25.70 8.38
C SER A 150 -3.64 27.15 8.84
N VAL A 151 -4.64 27.84 8.27
CA VAL A 151 -5.03 29.20 8.64
C VAL A 151 -5.32 29.31 10.15
N ASP A 152 -5.84 28.24 10.76
CA ASP A 152 -6.16 28.16 12.19
C ASP A 152 -4.98 27.75 13.07
N SER A 153 -3.73 27.84 12.57
CA SER A 153 -2.50 27.36 13.22
C SER A 153 -2.45 25.85 13.51
N SER A 154 -3.43 25.07 13.07
CA SER A 154 -3.40 23.61 13.11
C SER A 154 -2.47 23.04 12.03
N HIS A 155 -1.76 21.96 12.34
CA HIS A 155 -0.88 21.31 11.36
C HIS A 155 -1.67 20.37 10.46
N ILE A 156 -1.60 20.61 9.15
CA ILE A 156 -2.16 19.73 8.12
C ILE A 156 -1.18 18.60 7.87
N LEU A 157 -1.68 17.36 7.91
CA LEU A 157 -0.88 16.20 7.59
C LEU A 157 -0.41 16.23 6.13
N PRO A 158 0.85 15.84 5.86
CA PRO A 158 1.37 15.73 4.51
C PRO A 158 0.66 14.62 3.72
N PRO A 159 0.83 14.54 2.39
CA PRO A 159 0.20 13.51 1.56
C PRO A 159 0.43 12.08 2.07
N TYR A 160 -0.50 11.16 1.78
CA TYR A 160 -0.47 9.77 2.25
C TYR A 160 0.89 9.09 2.03
N LEU A 161 1.46 9.23 0.83
CA LEU A 161 2.74 8.60 0.48
C LEU A 161 3.91 9.14 1.31
N VAL A 162 3.88 10.42 1.69
CA VAL A 162 4.90 11.02 2.56
C VAL A 162 4.80 10.42 3.96
N ILE A 163 3.60 10.27 4.51
CA ILE A 163 3.40 9.63 5.82
C ILE A 163 3.94 8.20 5.81
N MET A 164 3.57 7.40 4.79
CA MET A 164 4.04 6.02 4.65
C MET A 164 5.56 5.92 4.54
N HIS A 165 6.19 6.86 3.83
CA HIS A 165 7.64 6.93 3.71
C HIS A 165 8.32 7.19 5.06
N TYR A 166 7.87 8.20 5.82
CA TYR A 166 8.47 8.53 7.11
C TYR A 166 8.27 7.41 8.14
N ILE A 167 7.11 6.76 8.15
CA ILE A 167 6.89 5.58 8.99
C ILE A 167 7.86 4.45 8.60
N SER A 168 8.00 4.16 7.31
CA SER A 168 8.94 3.14 6.83
C SER A 168 10.40 3.45 7.23
N LYS A 169 10.81 4.72 7.10
CA LYS A 169 12.13 5.20 7.49
C LYS A 169 12.39 5.02 8.99
N GLU A 170 11.41 5.35 9.83
CA GLU A 170 11.52 5.17 11.28
C GLU A 170 11.71 3.70 11.65
N PHE A 171 10.90 2.80 11.07
CA PHE A 171 11.03 1.36 11.31
C PHE A 171 12.38 0.80 10.85
N LYS A 172 12.91 1.26 9.72
CA LYS A 172 14.26 0.88 9.27
C LYS A 172 15.34 1.32 10.25
N THR A 173 15.21 2.54 10.79
CA THR A 173 16.14 3.08 11.78
C THR A 173 16.11 2.26 13.07
N LEU A 174 14.91 1.92 13.55
CA LEU A 174 14.74 1.07 14.73
C LEU A 174 15.32 -0.34 14.52
N SER A 175 15.10 -0.95 13.36
CA SER A 175 15.67 -2.27 13.04
C SER A 175 17.19 -2.29 13.10
N ILE A 176 17.85 -1.23 12.60
CA ILE A 176 19.32 -1.11 12.64
C ILE A 176 19.80 -0.97 14.09
N LEU A 177 19.14 -0.14 14.89
CA LEU A 177 19.49 0.06 16.31
C LEU A 177 19.30 -1.21 17.14
N GLU A 178 18.26 -2.01 16.85
CA GLU A 178 18.05 -3.31 17.48
C GLU A 178 19.18 -4.30 17.14
N GLU A 179 19.67 -4.32 15.90
CA GLU A 179 20.80 -5.16 15.50
C GLU A 179 22.11 -4.76 16.22
N GLU A 180 22.39 -3.46 16.33
CA GLU A 180 23.57 -2.93 17.04
C GLU A 180 23.54 -3.26 18.53
N THR A 181 22.40 -3.05 19.20
CA THR A 181 22.25 -3.38 20.63
C THR A 181 22.36 -4.89 20.90
N THR A 182 21.85 -5.72 19.99
CA THR A 182 21.95 -7.18 20.09
C THR A 182 23.41 -7.61 19.95
N GLN A 183 24.15 -7.07 18.97
CA GLN A 183 25.59 -7.35 18.83
C GLN A 183 26.40 -6.94 20.06
N HIS A 184 26.15 -5.75 20.61
CA HIS A 184 26.82 -5.30 21.83
C HIS A 184 26.51 -6.19 23.05
N SER A 185 25.27 -6.67 23.17
CA SER A 185 24.88 -7.61 24.23
C SER A 185 25.56 -8.97 24.08
N PHE A 186 25.65 -9.51 22.86
CA PHE A 186 26.38 -10.76 22.59
C PHE A 186 27.88 -10.65 22.88
N ILE A 187 28.51 -9.52 22.53
CA ILE A 187 29.92 -9.25 22.90
C ILE A 187 30.08 -9.20 24.41
N GLY A 188 29.16 -8.54 25.13
CA GLY A 188 29.19 -8.47 26.60
C GLY A 188 29.07 -9.83 27.27
N ILE A 189 28.14 -10.67 26.82
CA ILE A 189 27.94 -12.04 27.34
C ILE A 189 29.16 -12.93 27.01
N PHE A 190 29.71 -12.81 25.79
CA PHE A 190 30.89 -13.56 25.38
C PHE A 190 32.14 -13.18 26.19
N LEU A 191 32.35 -11.89 26.47
CA LEU A 191 33.43 -11.41 27.34
C LEU A 191 33.26 -11.89 28.79
N LEU A 192 32.05 -11.90 29.33
CA LEU A 192 31.76 -12.43 30.66
C LEU A 192 32.05 -13.94 30.77
N LEU A 193 31.62 -14.73 29.78
CA LEU A 193 31.87 -16.18 29.74
C LEU A 193 33.35 -16.51 29.58
N THR A 194 34.09 -15.76 28.76
CA THR A 194 35.53 -15.96 28.59
C THR A 194 36.31 -15.59 29.85
N PHE A 195 35.95 -14.50 30.54
CA PHE A 195 36.52 -14.15 31.85
C PHE A 195 36.22 -15.21 32.91
N HIS A 196 34.98 -15.71 32.97
CA HIS A 196 34.59 -16.72 33.95
C HIS A 196 35.29 -18.06 33.71
N LEU A 197 35.48 -18.47 32.44
CA LEU A 197 36.24 -19.67 32.09
C LEU A 197 37.72 -19.50 32.42
N HIS A 198 38.32 -18.34 32.12
CA HIS A 198 39.72 -18.08 32.49
C HIS A 198 39.95 -18.11 34.01
N TYR A 199 39.02 -17.55 34.79
CA TYR A 199 39.06 -17.58 36.25
C TYR A 199 38.93 -19.01 36.82
N ILE A 200 38.03 -19.84 36.26
CA ILE A 200 37.91 -21.25 36.64
C ILE A 200 39.20 -22.02 36.33
N PHE A 201 39.82 -21.79 35.17
CA PHE A 201 41.05 -22.48 34.79
C PHE A 201 42.27 -22.05 35.64
N GLN A 202 42.36 -20.78 36.06
CA GLN A 202 43.42 -20.32 36.98
C GLN A 202 43.22 -20.81 38.42
N SER A 203 41.97 -20.91 38.89
CA SER A 203 41.65 -21.39 40.25
C SER A 203 41.68 -22.91 40.42
N SER A 204 41.83 -23.68 39.32
CA SER A 204 41.89 -25.14 39.34
C SER A 204 43.30 -25.72 39.13
N SER A 205 44.35 -24.89 39.07
CA SER A 205 45.73 -25.38 39.05
C SER A 205 46.26 -25.51 40.48
N PRO A 206 46.57 -26.73 40.98
CA PRO A 206 47.29 -26.92 42.22
C PRO A 206 48.76 -26.50 42.12
#